data_AF-A0AAU7JU78-F1
#
_entry.id   AF-A0AAU7JU78-F1
#
_cell.length_a   1.000
_cell.length_b   1.000
_cell.length_c   1.000
_cell.angle_alpha   90.00
_cell.angle_beta   90.00
_cell.angle_gamma   90.00
#
_symmetry.space_group_name_H-M   'P 1'
#
loop_
_entity.id
_entity.type
_entity.pdbx_description
1 polymer ?
#
loop_
_entity_poly.entity_id
_entity_poly.type
_entity_poly.pdbx_seq_one_letter_code
_entity_poly.pdbx_strand_id
1 'polypeptide(L)'
;MAGRLVDGAVRSDSHFVVDHGDGYLCSSRVIACVEGKRLDFTWQFPDEPPSRVAFELDESDGMSVLRLRHSELGDFADSYRVGWCAHLAYLEAASLGTPLPPSMFWPIHRTMAQLSRL
;
A
#
# COMPACT_ATOMS: atom_id res chain seq x y z
N MET A 1 1.10 -10.41 6.39
CA MET A 1 -0.32 -10.77 6.13
C MET A 1 -0.89 -9.68 5.24
N ALA A 2 -1.72 -9.99 4.25
CA ALA A 2 -2.40 -8.95 3.49
C ALA A 2 -3.57 -8.40 4.32
N GLY A 3 -3.77 -7.09 4.32
CA GLY A 3 -4.89 -6.47 5.03
C GLY A 3 -6.23 -6.92 4.47
N ARG A 4 -7.25 -6.99 5.32
CA ARG A 4 -8.63 -7.37 4.94
C ARG A 4 -9.52 -6.14 4.95
N LEU A 5 -10.22 -5.88 3.84
CA LEU A 5 -11.29 -4.88 3.83
C LEU A 5 -12.41 -5.33 4.76
N VAL A 6 -12.72 -4.54 5.78
CA VAL A 6 -13.76 -4.88 6.78
C VAL A 6 -14.97 -3.97 6.73
N ASP A 7 -14.84 -2.78 6.14
CA ASP A 7 -15.94 -1.83 5.97
C ASP A 7 -15.72 -0.91 4.76
N GLY A 8 -16.81 -0.41 4.20
CA GLY A 8 -16.81 0.55 3.10
C GLY A 8 -16.40 -0.03 1.73
N ALA A 9 -15.88 0.84 0.86
CA ALA A 9 -15.46 0.49 -0.51
C ALA A 9 -14.40 1.46 -1.03
N VAL A 10 -13.61 1.03 -2.02
CA VAL A 10 -12.63 1.88 -2.72
C VAL A 10 -13.27 2.42 -4.00
N ARG A 11 -13.86 3.63 -3.94
CA ARG A 11 -14.46 4.35 -5.07
C ARG A 11 -14.51 5.85 -4.79
N SER A 12 -14.85 6.67 -5.78
CA SER A 12 -15.01 8.12 -5.56
C SER A 12 -16.00 8.43 -4.44
N ASP A 13 -15.67 9.43 -3.63
CA ASP A 13 -16.46 9.93 -2.50
C ASP A 13 -16.81 8.89 -1.42
N SER A 14 -16.02 7.83 -1.28
CA SER A 14 -16.21 6.80 -0.25
C SER A 14 -15.15 6.82 0.85
N HIS A 15 -15.41 6.01 1.87
CA HIS A 15 -14.43 5.61 2.88
C HIS A 15 -14.32 4.08 2.86
N PHE A 16 -13.23 3.59 3.44
CA PHE A 16 -13.02 2.17 3.66
C PHE A 16 -12.14 1.93 4.89
N VAL A 17 -12.26 0.75 5.47
CA VAL A 17 -11.46 0.33 6.63
C VAL A 17 -10.78 -1.01 6.32
N VAL A 18 -9.47 -1.06 6.53
CA VAL A 18 -8.66 -2.27 6.37
C VAL A 18 -8.16 -2.74 7.73
N ASP A 19 -8.42 -4.00 8.05
CA ASP A 19 -7.85 -4.71 9.20
C ASP A 19 -6.49 -5.29 8.80
N HIS A 20 -5.41 -4.80 9.41
CA HIS A 20 -4.04 -5.25 9.17
C HIS A 20 -3.65 -6.48 10.02
N GLY A 21 -4.60 -7.04 10.78
CA GLY A 21 -4.42 -8.17 11.69
C GLY A 21 -4.69 -7.75 13.13
N ASP A 22 -5.20 -8.70 13.92
CA ASP A 22 -5.47 -8.55 15.36
C ASP A 22 -6.33 -7.31 15.72
N GLY A 23 -7.16 -6.84 14.77
CA GLY A 23 -8.02 -5.67 14.95
C GLY A 23 -7.28 -4.33 14.83
N TYR A 24 -6.06 -4.32 14.28
CA TYR A 24 -5.32 -3.09 13.99
C TYR A 24 -5.86 -2.45 12.70
N LEU A 25 -6.81 -1.52 12.86
CA LEU A 25 -7.59 -0.94 11.77
C LEU A 25 -6.96 0.32 11.19
N CYS A 26 -6.80 0.36 9.86
CA CYS A 26 -6.53 1.57 9.11
C CYS A 26 -7.83 2.09 8.50
N SER A 27 -8.21 3.32 8.83
CA SER A 27 -9.36 4.02 8.25
C SER A 27 -8.91 4.98 7.15
N SER A 28 -9.62 4.97 6.03
CA SER A 28 -9.25 5.73 4.84
C SER A 28 -10.47 6.43 4.22
N ARG A 29 -10.27 7.66 3.77
CA ARG A 29 -11.21 8.39 2.91
C ARG A 29 -10.60 8.54 1.52
N VAL A 30 -11.36 8.19 0.49
CA VAL A 30 -10.95 8.38 -0.91
C VAL A 30 -11.02 9.86 -1.25
N ILE A 31 -9.90 10.40 -1.74
CA ILE A 31 -9.73 11.79 -2.16
C ILE A 31 -9.93 11.91 -3.67
N ALA A 32 -9.40 10.96 -4.44
CA ALA A 32 -9.57 10.88 -5.88
C ALA A 32 -9.57 9.42 -6.32
N CYS A 33 -10.44 9.06 -7.25
CA CYS A 33 -10.45 7.75 -7.87
C CYS A 33 -10.80 7.90 -9.35
N VAL A 34 -9.86 7.55 -10.21
CA VAL A 34 -10.04 7.46 -11.65
C VAL A 34 -9.67 6.03 -12.03
N GLU A 35 -10.66 5.25 -12.41
CA GLU A 35 -10.50 3.83 -12.70
C GLU A 35 -9.36 3.60 -13.71
N GLY A 36 -8.47 2.66 -13.38
CA GLY A 36 -7.30 2.34 -14.21
C GLY A 36 -6.22 3.42 -14.33
N LYS A 37 -6.32 4.55 -13.60
CA LYS A 37 -5.37 5.66 -13.72
C LYS A 37 -4.87 6.21 -12.38
N ARG A 38 -5.75 6.40 -11.39
CA ARG A 38 -5.37 7.07 -10.14
C ARG A 38 -6.22 6.66 -8.95
N LEU A 39 -5.57 6.54 -7.79
CA LEU A 39 -6.24 6.40 -6.50
C LEU A 39 -5.48 7.19 -5.43
N ASP A 40 -6.14 8.15 -4.81
CA ASP A 40 -5.62 8.94 -3.69
C ASP A 40 -6.53 8.76 -2.49
N PHE A 41 -5.95 8.57 -1.30
CA PHE A 41 -6.72 8.39 -0.07
C PHE A 41 -5.91 8.75 1.17
N THR A 42 -6.62 9.04 2.26
CA THR A 42 -6.01 9.22 3.58
C THR A 42 -5.61 7.88 4.17
N TRP A 43 -4.60 7.88 5.02
CA TRP A 43 -4.12 6.72 5.75
C TRP A 43 -4.09 7.05 7.23
N GLN A 44 -4.88 6.34 8.04
CA GLN A 44 -5.06 6.67 9.44
C GLN A 44 -5.19 5.43 10.32
N PHE A 45 -4.15 5.18 11.11
CA PHE A 45 -4.18 4.28 12.26
C PHE A 45 -4.54 5.06 13.55
N PRO A 46 -4.98 4.38 14.62
CA PRO A 46 -5.38 5.03 15.88
C PRO A 46 -4.25 5.77 16.61
N ASP A 47 -3.01 5.34 16.41
CA ASP A 47 -1.81 5.75 17.14
C ASP A 47 -0.75 6.46 16.27
N GLU A 48 -1.08 6.73 15.00
CA GLU A 48 -0.21 7.42 14.06
C GLU A 48 -0.83 8.75 13.60
N PRO A 49 -0.03 9.79 13.30
CA PRO A 49 -0.54 10.98 12.61
C PRO A 49 -1.17 10.60 11.26
N PRO A 50 -2.26 11.27 10.84
CA PRO A 50 -2.85 11.02 9.53
C PRO A 50 -1.84 11.31 8.41
N SER A 51 -1.80 10.42 7.43
CA SER A 51 -0.94 10.53 6.25
C SER A 51 -1.74 10.30 4.96
N ARG A 52 -1.06 10.32 3.80
CA ARG A 52 -1.73 10.17 2.50
C ARG A 52 -1.00 9.22 1.58
N VAL A 53 -1.76 8.40 0.87
CA VAL A 53 -1.27 7.51 -0.17
C VAL A 53 -1.86 7.92 -1.51
N ALA A 54 -1.01 7.96 -2.53
CA ALA A 54 -1.41 8.16 -3.92
C ALA A 54 -0.79 7.08 -4.80
N PHE A 55 -1.62 6.50 -5.66
CA PHE A 55 -1.24 5.60 -6.73
C PHE A 55 -1.56 6.25 -8.06
N GLU A 56 -0.60 6.27 -8.96
CA GLU A 56 -0.78 6.71 -10.35
C GLU A 56 -0.33 5.57 -11.27
N LEU A 57 -1.16 5.24 -12.26
CA LEU A 57 -0.91 4.19 -13.22
C LEU A 57 -0.84 4.79 -14.62
N ASP A 58 0.32 4.64 -15.25
CA ASP A 58 0.53 5.00 -16.64
C ASP A 58 0.80 3.76 -17.49
N GLU A 59 0.58 3.88 -18.79
CA GLU A 59 1.04 2.92 -19.79
C GLU A 59 2.30 3.48 -20.46
N SER A 60 3.35 2.66 -20.55
CA SER A 60 4.60 2.99 -21.22
C SER A 60 5.13 1.75 -21.92
N ASP A 61 5.36 1.82 -23.22
CA ASP A 61 5.94 0.73 -24.03
C ASP A 61 5.22 -0.63 -23.87
N GLY A 62 3.89 -0.61 -23.72
CA GLY A 62 3.08 -1.82 -23.53
C GLY A 62 3.14 -2.40 -22.11
N MET A 63 3.79 -1.70 -21.17
CA MET A 63 3.87 -2.05 -19.76
C MET A 63 3.09 -1.03 -18.91
N SER A 64 2.63 -1.46 -17.74
CA SER A 64 2.05 -0.55 -16.76
C SER A 64 3.11 -0.04 -15.79
N VAL A 65 3.20 1.27 -15.60
CA VAL A 65 4.08 1.93 -14.64
C VAL A 65 3.22 2.43 -13.47
N LEU A 66 3.38 1.79 -12.31
CA LEU A 66 2.77 2.25 -11.06
C LEU A 66 3.74 3.19 -10.33
N ARG A 67 3.29 4.40 -10.01
CA ARG A 67 3.96 5.29 -9.07
C ARG A 67 3.17 5.32 -7.76
N LEU A 68 3.87 5.03 -6.66
CA LEU A 68 3.35 5.09 -5.29
C LEU A 68 4.01 6.27 -4.57
N ARG A 69 3.19 7.14 -3.97
CA ARG A 69 3.67 8.15 -3.02
C ARG A 69 2.92 8.02 -1.71
N HIS A 70 3.66 7.85 -0.61
CA HIS A 70 3.16 7.97 0.75
C HIS A 70 3.78 9.22 1.39
N SER A 71 2.96 10.24 1.64
CA SER A 71 3.38 11.54 2.17
C SER A 71 2.81 11.81 3.55
N GLU A 72 3.31 12.85 4.24
CA GLU A 72 2.87 13.25 5.59
C GLU A 72 3.24 12.20 6.68
N LEU A 73 4.30 11.43 6.44
CA LEU A 73 4.73 10.33 7.31
C LEU A 73 5.55 10.73 8.55
N GLY A 74 6.13 11.94 8.57
CA GLY A 74 7.05 12.35 9.64
C GLY A 74 8.15 11.31 9.89
N ASP A 75 8.33 10.93 11.15
CA ASP A 75 9.37 9.98 11.58
C ASP A 75 9.11 8.53 11.14
N PHE A 76 7.93 8.22 10.59
CA PHE A 76 7.59 6.87 10.14
C PHE A 76 8.07 6.55 8.71
N ALA A 77 8.67 7.52 8.02
CA ALA A 77 9.04 7.41 6.60
C ALA A 77 9.88 6.15 6.28
N ASP A 78 10.88 5.84 7.10
CA ASP A 78 11.73 4.67 6.90
C ASP A 78 11.01 3.34 7.12
N SER A 79 10.12 3.27 8.12
CA SER A 79 9.32 2.08 8.40
C SER A 79 8.40 1.75 7.22
N TYR A 80 7.65 2.75 6.75
CA TYR A 80 6.74 2.59 5.63
C TYR A 80 7.43 2.31 4.30
N ARG A 81 8.63 2.88 4.08
CA ARG A 81 9.43 2.58 2.89
C ARG A 81 9.67 1.08 2.74
N VAL A 82 10.13 0.42 3.81
CA VAL A 82 10.39 -1.03 3.79
C VAL A 82 9.09 -1.82 3.60
N GLY A 83 8.02 -1.44 4.31
CA GLY A 83 6.71 -2.06 4.18
C GLY A 83 6.18 -2.01 2.75
N TRP A 84 6.26 -0.85 2.09
CA TRP A 84 5.81 -0.69 0.71
C TRP A 84 6.63 -1.52 -0.28
N CYS A 85 7.95 -1.60 -0.14
CA CYS A 85 8.77 -2.46 -1.00
C CYS A 85 8.33 -3.92 -0.92
N ALA A 86 7.98 -4.42 0.27
CA ALA A 86 7.46 -5.78 0.43
C ALA A 86 6.10 -5.95 -0.25
N HIS A 87 5.17 -5.01 -0.09
CA HIS A 87 3.87 -5.06 -0.77
C HIS A 87 3.97 -4.97 -2.29
N LEU A 88 4.86 -4.13 -2.82
CA LEU A 88 5.08 -3.97 -4.26
C LEU A 88 5.66 -5.26 -4.89
N ALA A 89 6.52 -6.00 -4.19
CA ALA A 89 6.98 -7.31 -4.65
C ALA A 89 5.84 -8.33 -4.77
N TYR A 90 4.87 -8.31 -3.84
CA TYR A 90 3.66 -9.14 -3.94
C TYR A 90 2.77 -8.72 -5.11
N LEU A 91 2.59 -7.42 -5.30
CA LEU A 91 1.79 -6.87 -6.40
C LEU A 91 2.38 -7.24 -7.76
N GLU A 92 3.70 -7.10 -7.93
CA GLU A 92 4.40 -7.47 -9.15
C GLU A 92 4.21 -8.96 -9.46
N ALA A 93 4.51 -9.83 -8.49
CA ALA A 93 4.38 -11.27 -8.66
C ALA A 93 2.93 -11.70 -9.00
N ALA A 94 1.94 -11.10 -8.33
CA ALA A 94 0.53 -11.36 -8.65
C ALA A 94 0.15 -10.88 -10.06
N SER A 95 0.66 -9.71 -10.48
CA SER A 95 0.41 -9.15 -11.82
C SER A 95 1.06 -9.97 -12.93
N LEU A 96 2.16 -10.67 -12.63
CA LEU A 96 2.83 -11.63 -13.51
C LEU A 96 2.21 -13.04 -13.47
N GLY A 97 1.13 -13.25 -12.71
CA GLY A 97 0.47 -14.54 -12.59
C GLY A 97 1.15 -15.56 -11.67
N THR A 98 2.11 -15.12 -10.85
CA THR A 98 2.90 -15.96 -9.93
C THR A 98 2.81 -15.45 -8.48
N PRO A 99 1.61 -15.37 -7.88
CA PRO A 99 1.43 -14.76 -6.56
C PRO A 99 2.29 -15.46 -5.49
N LEU A 100 2.94 -14.64 -4.65
CA LEU A 100 3.80 -15.14 -3.58
C LEU A 100 2.97 -15.69 -2.41
N PRO A 101 3.43 -16.75 -1.74
CA PRO A 101 2.74 -17.29 -0.58
C PRO A 101 2.81 -16.30 0.60
N PRO A 102 1.73 -16.08 1.38
CA PRO A 102 1.69 -15.08 2.47
C PRO A 102 2.79 -15.24 3.53
N SER A 103 3.32 -16.45 3.70
CA SER A 103 4.44 -16.76 4.60
C SER A 103 5.75 -16.05 4.23
N MET A 104 5.89 -15.59 2.98
CA MET A 104 7.09 -14.90 2.49
C MET A 104 7.16 -13.43 2.86
N PHE A 105 6.10 -12.86 3.46
CA PHE A 105 6.03 -11.42 3.72
C PHE A 105 7.16 -10.94 4.62
N TRP A 106 7.32 -11.56 5.79
CA TRP A 106 8.36 -11.18 6.74
C TRP A 106 9.79 -11.47 6.25
N PRO A 107 10.07 -12.62 5.58
CA PRO A 107 11.33 -12.81 4.88
C PRO A 107 11.67 -11.68 3.91
N ILE A 108 10.77 -11.31 3.00
CA ILE A 108 10.99 -10.24 2.01
C ILE A 108 11.18 -8.89 2.70
N HIS A 109 10.30 -8.56 3.65
CA HIS A 109 10.41 -7.32 4.43
C HIS A 109 11.79 -7.20 5.11
N ARG A 110 12.28 -8.27 5.74
CA ARG A 110 13.61 -8.28 6.38
C ARG A 110 14.73 -8.06 5.37
N THR A 111 14.66 -8.71 4.20
CA THR A 111 15.64 -8.49 3.12
C THR A 111 15.63 -7.04 2.66
N MET A 112 14.46 -6.45 2.42
CA MET A 112 14.33 -5.04 2.03
C MET A 112 14.89 -4.09 3.10
N ALA A 113 14.64 -4.38 4.39
CA ALA A 113 15.18 -3.62 5.50
C ALA A 113 16.72 -3.66 5.56
N GLN A 114 17.32 -4.81 5.24
CA GLN A 114 18.78 -4.97 5.21
C GLN A 114 19.42 -4.22 4.05
N LEU A 115 18.82 -4.29 2.86
CA LEU A 115 19.31 -3.60 1.66
C LEU A 115 19.18 -2.07 1.77
N SER A 116 18.14 -1.59 2.45
CA SER A 116 17.87 -0.15 2.64
C SER A 116 18.82 0.56 3.62
N ARG A 117 19.75 -0.19 4.25
CA ARG A 117 20.77 0.30 5.19
C ARG A 117 22.17 0.41 4.57
N LEU A 118 22.34 -0.08 3.34
CA LEU A 118 23.56 0.05 2.53
C LEU A 118 23.57 1.41 1.83
#